data_AF-A0A850CME5-F1
#
_entry.id   AF-A0A850CME5-F1
#
_cell.length_a   1.000
_cell.length_b   1.000
_cell.length_c   1.000
_cell.angle_alpha   90.00
_cell.angle_beta   90.00
_cell.angle_gamma   90.00
#
_symmetry.space_group_name_H-M   'P 1'
#
loop_
_entity.id
_entity.type
_entity.pdbx_description
1 polymer ?
#
loop_
_entity_poly.entity_id
_entity_poly.type
_entity_poly.pdbx_seq_one_letter_code
_entity_poly.pdbx_strand_id
1 'polypeptide(L)'
;MGKRSGKRRHGDARLRVIHGDGRPKRGTTVVGDAMQPLMVELRRALRADDPWPLLGWLSSMMLAAQAPLPDHQEPVGMAPLVESFIGVDLAETTAALSVLAVLLDDAEMVTDIEQELAHRTQPMPLWLRGLRETRVHDARLMDMPDDTGQDLLLGLDWSGGGSATYVVYVDHGRGTVVRDAFPTPVSIDVVVGQLRTIEDPAMRGFDFDIEQLDLADARALVGEALDATTEAQIGRA
;
A
#
# COMPACT_ATOMS: atom_id res chain seq x y z
N MET A 1 -11.54 54.60 61.24
CA MET A 1 -11.90 54.24 59.85
C MET A 1 -10.89 53.19 59.39
N GLY A 2 -11.19 51.96 58.98
CA GLY A 2 -12.40 51.15 58.85
C GLY A 2 -11.99 49.87 58.09
N LYS A 3 -12.60 48.71 58.46
CA LYS A 3 -12.80 47.47 57.66
C LYS A 3 -11.54 46.69 57.21
N ARG A 4 -11.39 45.44 57.66
CA ARG A 4 -11.99 44.16 57.17
C ARG A 4 -11.34 43.61 55.88
N SER A 5 -11.13 42.30 55.96
CA SER A 5 -11.29 41.27 54.91
C SER A 5 -10.03 40.82 54.17
N GLY A 6 -9.79 39.51 54.30
CA GLY A 6 -8.75 38.78 53.60
C GLY A 6 -8.99 38.65 52.11
N LYS A 7 -7.97 38.11 51.44
CA LYS A 7 -8.04 37.74 50.04
C LYS A 7 -7.39 36.37 49.84
N ARG A 8 -8.26 35.36 49.82
CA ARG A 8 -8.07 34.15 49.01
C ARG A 8 -7.80 34.60 47.57
N ARG A 9 -6.70 34.13 46.96
CA ARG A 9 -6.57 34.05 45.49
C ARG A 9 -6.04 32.65 45.18
N HIS A 10 -6.95 31.77 44.82
CA HIS A 10 -7.37 31.47 43.44
C HIS A 10 -6.44 30.42 42.86
N GLY A 11 -6.74 29.16 43.23
CA GLY A 11 -6.30 28.00 42.46
C GLY A 11 -6.76 28.17 41.01
N ASP A 12 -5.88 27.77 40.12
CA ASP A 12 -5.95 28.00 38.69
C ASP A 12 -7.22 27.34 38.11
N ALA A 13 -8.02 28.18 37.46
CA ALA A 13 -9.36 27.86 37.00
C ALA A 13 -9.35 27.23 35.60
N ARG A 14 -8.51 26.20 35.39
CA ARG A 14 -8.35 25.56 34.07
C ARG A 14 -8.74 24.08 33.99
N LEU A 15 -9.20 23.49 35.09
CA LEU A 15 -9.78 22.15 35.11
C LEU A 15 -11.22 22.21 35.61
N ARG A 16 -12.10 22.79 34.79
CA ARG A 16 -13.52 22.45 34.83
C ARG A 16 -13.76 21.41 33.75
N VAL A 17 -13.70 20.15 34.15
CA VAL A 17 -14.32 19.05 33.43
C VAL A 17 -15.83 19.33 33.47
N ILE A 18 -16.32 19.98 32.41
CA ILE A 18 -17.75 20.09 32.16
C ILE A 18 -18.18 18.69 31.73
N HIS A 19 -18.76 17.91 32.66
CA HIS A 19 -19.66 16.82 32.30
C HIS A 19 -20.88 17.48 31.65
N GLY A 20 -20.78 17.71 30.35
CA GLY A 20 -21.89 18.09 29.50
C GLY A 20 -22.41 16.84 28.85
N ASP A 21 -23.64 16.44 29.19
CA ASP A 21 -24.44 15.43 28.49
C ASP A 21 -24.84 15.90 27.08
N GLY A 22 -23.84 16.28 26.28
CA GLY A 22 -23.97 16.57 24.86
C GLY A 22 -23.69 15.29 24.10
N ARG A 23 -24.72 14.71 23.49
CA ARG A 23 -24.55 13.65 22.47
C ARG A 23 -23.43 14.07 21.51
N PRO A 24 -22.39 13.23 21.30
CA PRO A 24 -21.33 13.55 20.36
C PRO A 24 -21.95 13.75 18.97
N LYS A 25 -21.62 14.87 18.33
CA LYS A 25 -21.85 15.02 16.90
C LYS A 25 -21.02 13.94 16.21
N ARG A 26 -21.64 13.15 15.32
CA ARG A 26 -20.92 12.24 14.40
C ARG A 26 -19.76 13.02 13.75
N GLY A 27 -18.54 12.49 13.84
CA GLY A 27 -17.37 13.04 13.15
C GLY A 27 -16.16 13.43 14.01
N THR A 28 -16.03 12.99 15.26
CA THR A 28 -14.74 13.11 15.97
C THR A 28 -14.46 11.83 16.73
N THR A 29 -14.12 10.78 15.99
CA THR A 29 -13.61 9.55 16.57
C THR A 29 -12.21 9.85 17.13
N VAL A 30 -12.05 9.82 18.45
CA VAL A 30 -10.73 9.88 19.07
C VAL A 30 -10.00 8.61 18.65
N VAL A 31 -8.89 8.77 17.93
CA VAL A 31 -8.01 7.65 17.58
C VAL A 31 -7.56 7.00 18.88
N GLY A 32 -7.99 5.76 19.13
CA GLY A 32 -7.55 5.01 20.31
C GLY A 32 -6.03 4.82 20.30
N ASP A 33 -5.44 4.64 21.48
CA ASP A 33 -3.98 4.60 21.66
C ASP A 33 -3.28 3.57 20.75
N ALA A 34 -3.92 2.42 20.46
CA ALA A 34 -3.40 1.40 19.56
C ALA A 34 -3.34 1.83 18.08
N MET A 35 -4.19 2.76 17.66
CA MET A 35 -4.29 3.21 16.26
C MET A 35 -3.42 4.45 16.01
N GLN A 36 -2.93 5.12 17.05
CA GLN A 36 -2.06 6.29 16.89
C GLN A 36 -0.75 5.99 16.14
N PRO A 37 0.00 4.90 16.43
CA PRO A 37 1.21 4.58 15.69
C PRO A 37 0.94 4.35 14.20
N LEU A 38 -0.15 3.63 13.89
CA LEU A 38 -0.58 3.40 12.51
C LEU A 38 -0.89 4.71 11.77
N MET A 39 -1.64 5.62 12.39
CA MET A 39 -1.95 6.91 11.78
C MET A 39 -0.68 7.75 11.54
N VAL A 40 0.34 7.63 12.41
CA VAL A 40 1.62 8.32 12.20
C VAL A 40 2.35 7.76 10.97
N GLU A 41 2.39 6.45 10.80
CA GLU A 41 3.03 5.81 9.65
C GLU A 41 2.28 6.09 8.33
N LEU A 42 0.95 5.96 8.32
CA LEU A 42 0.14 6.29 7.13
C LEU A 42 0.31 7.77 6.73
N ARG A 43 0.35 8.67 7.71
CA ARG A 43 0.61 10.10 7.46
C ARG A 43 2.00 10.35 6.88
N ARG A 44 3.02 9.62 7.34
CA ARG A 44 4.38 9.71 6.81
C ARG A 44 4.41 9.20 5.37
N ALA A 45 3.80 8.06 5.11
CA ALA A 45 3.73 7.46 3.78
C ALA A 45 2.97 8.34 2.78
N LEU A 46 1.86 8.96 3.19
CA LEU A 46 1.07 9.88 2.36
C LEU A 46 1.83 11.15 1.94
N ARG A 47 2.90 11.51 2.67
CA ARG A 47 3.76 12.67 2.39
C ARG A 47 4.97 12.34 1.53
N ALA A 48 5.17 11.09 1.16
CA ALA A 48 6.23 10.72 0.23
C ALA A 48 5.94 11.26 -1.18
N ASP A 49 7.02 11.48 -1.95
CA ASP A 49 6.94 11.97 -3.32
C ASP A 49 6.47 10.89 -4.31
N ASP A 50 6.57 9.62 -3.92
CA ASP A 50 6.19 8.45 -4.70
C ASP A 50 5.14 7.59 -3.95
N PRO A 51 4.37 6.73 -4.66
CA PRO A 51 3.28 5.99 -4.06
C PRO A 51 3.72 4.79 -3.19
N TRP A 52 4.98 4.36 -3.29
CA TRP A 52 5.42 3.06 -2.78
C TRP A 52 5.34 2.92 -1.26
N PRO A 53 5.70 3.93 -0.44
CA PRO A 53 5.55 3.84 1.00
C PRO A 53 4.11 3.54 1.43
N LEU A 54 3.11 4.17 0.80
CA LEU A 54 1.72 3.96 1.18
C LEU A 54 1.22 2.59 0.70
N LEU A 55 1.51 2.26 -0.57
CA LEU A 55 1.12 0.97 -1.15
C LEU A 55 1.75 -0.20 -0.37
N GLY A 56 3.06 -0.13 -0.08
CA GLY A 56 3.75 -1.18 0.66
C GLY A 56 3.23 -1.37 2.09
N TRP A 57 2.91 -0.28 2.79
CA TRP A 57 2.28 -0.37 4.12
C TRP A 57 0.92 -1.05 4.05
N LEU A 58 0.06 -0.66 3.10
CA LEU A 58 -1.28 -1.22 2.98
C LEU A 58 -1.27 -2.66 2.49
N SER A 59 -0.40 -3.01 1.53
CA SER A 59 -0.19 -4.40 1.12
C SER A 59 0.26 -5.27 2.30
N SER A 60 1.17 -4.78 3.14
CA SER A 60 1.60 -5.50 4.34
C SER A 60 0.46 -5.69 5.34
N MET A 61 -0.40 -4.68 5.51
CA MET A 61 -1.59 -4.78 6.36
C MET A 61 -2.62 -5.77 5.82
N MET A 62 -2.88 -5.75 4.50
CA MET A 62 -3.77 -6.72 3.85
C MET A 62 -3.24 -8.14 4.05
N LEU A 63 -1.94 -8.36 3.86
CA LEU A 63 -1.31 -9.65 4.08
C LEU A 63 -1.47 -10.10 5.55
N ALA A 64 -1.20 -9.20 6.50
CA ALA A 64 -1.34 -9.47 7.93
C ALA A 64 -2.79 -9.76 8.34
N ALA A 65 -3.78 -9.09 7.75
CA ALA A 65 -5.20 -9.30 8.04
C ALA A 65 -5.69 -10.68 7.56
N GLN A 66 -5.06 -11.21 6.51
CA GLN A 66 -5.39 -12.51 5.92
C GLN A 66 -4.55 -13.67 6.49
N ALA A 67 -3.44 -13.35 7.17
CA ALA A 67 -2.58 -14.36 7.77
C ALA A 67 -3.30 -15.10 8.92
N PRO A 68 -3.11 -16.43 9.05
CA PRO A 68 -3.57 -17.17 10.21
C PRO A 68 -3.01 -16.59 11.49
N LEU A 69 -3.86 -16.43 12.50
CA LEU A 69 -3.42 -16.00 13.82
C LEU A 69 -2.82 -17.18 14.60
N PRO A 70 -1.93 -16.90 15.58
CA PRO A 70 -1.49 -17.93 16.53
C PRO A 70 -2.68 -18.64 17.20
N ASP A 71 -2.48 -19.88 17.62
CA ASP A 71 -3.48 -20.70 18.34
C ASP A 71 -4.73 -21.10 17.52
N HIS A 72 -4.59 -21.30 16.20
CA HIS A 72 -5.69 -21.72 15.30
C HIS A 72 -6.87 -20.74 15.26
N GLN A 73 -6.64 -19.46 15.55
CA GLN A 73 -7.66 -18.44 15.39
C GLN A 73 -7.83 -18.08 13.92
N GLU A 74 -9.07 -17.83 13.52
CA GLU A 74 -9.39 -17.32 12.19
C GLU A 74 -8.65 -15.99 11.96
N PRO A 75 -8.17 -15.72 10.73
CA PRO A 75 -7.64 -14.41 10.38
C PRO A 75 -8.63 -13.31 10.73
N VAL A 76 -8.12 -12.11 11.02
CA VAL A 76 -8.97 -10.92 11.23
C VAL A 76 -9.89 -10.71 10.03
N GLY A 77 -9.39 -11.00 8.83
CA GLY A 77 -10.11 -10.80 7.58
C GLY A 77 -10.09 -9.34 7.14
N MET A 78 -10.49 -9.12 5.89
CA MET A 78 -10.49 -7.77 5.31
C MET A 78 -11.65 -6.90 5.79
N ALA A 79 -12.82 -7.49 6.06
CA ALA A 79 -14.01 -6.72 6.43
C ALA A 79 -13.82 -5.91 7.74
N PRO A 80 -13.31 -6.48 8.85
CA PRO A 80 -13.07 -5.69 10.06
C PRO A 80 -12.00 -4.61 9.88
N LEU A 81 -10.99 -4.85 9.02
CA LEU A 81 -9.98 -3.85 8.72
C LEU A 81 -10.60 -2.65 7.98
N VAL A 82 -11.40 -2.90 6.95
CA VAL A 82 -12.12 -1.86 6.20
C VAL A 82 -13.09 -1.10 7.11
N GLU A 83 -13.89 -1.80 7.91
CA GLU A 83 -14.83 -1.19 8.86
C GLU A 83 -14.12 -0.24 9.83
N SER A 84 -12.92 -0.62 10.31
CA SER A 84 -12.11 0.23 11.19
C SER A 84 -11.70 1.56 10.53
N PHE A 85 -11.38 1.55 9.23
CA PHE A 85 -11.02 2.75 8.48
C PHE A 85 -12.24 3.59 8.11
N ILE A 86 -13.38 2.97 7.83
CA ILE A 86 -14.66 3.66 7.62
C ILE A 86 -15.06 4.42 8.89
N GLY A 87 -14.91 3.81 10.08
CA GLY A 87 -15.29 4.42 11.36
C GLY A 87 -14.46 5.64 11.80
N VAL A 88 -13.39 5.98 11.07
CA VAL A 88 -12.46 7.06 11.39
C VAL A 88 -12.34 8.00 10.19
N ASP A 89 -12.83 9.22 10.32
CA ASP A 89 -12.82 10.23 9.25
C ASP A 89 -11.55 11.12 9.33
N LEU A 90 -10.43 10.58 8.86
CA LEU A 90 -9.13 11.25 8.83
C LEU A 90 -8.49 11.14 7.43
N ALA A 91 -7.53 12.01 7.12
CA ALA A 91 -6.85 11.96 5.82
C ALA A 91 -6.13 10.63 5.58
N GLU A 92 -5.57 10.04 6.63
CA GLU A 92 -4.85 8.76 6.60
C GLU A 92 -5.77 7.60 6.25
N THR A 93 -6.95 7.53 6.86
CA THR A 93 -7.93 6.47 6.58
C THR A 93 -8.64 6.70 5.26
N THR A 94 -8.87 7.96 4.85
CA THR A 94 -9.34 8.29 3.50
C THR A 94 -8.34 7.80 2.45
N ALA A 95 -7.05 8.00 2.69
CA ALA A 95 -6.01 7.51 1.80
C ALA A 95 -5.96 5.97 1.75
N ALA A 96 -6.03 5.32 2.91
CA ALA A 96 -6.08 3.85 3.00
C ALA A 96 -7.28 3.27 2.25
N LEU A 97 -8.48 3.81 2.47
CA LEU A 97 -9.70 3.41 1.77
C LEU A 97 -9.58 3.63 0.25
N SER A 98 -8.98 4.74 -0.18
CA SER A 98 -8.77 5.02 -1.61
C SER A 98 -7.90 3.96 -2.29
N VAL A 99 -6.87 3.46 -1.61
CA VAL A 99 -6.05 2.35 -2.12
C VAL A 99 -6.81 1.03 -2.08
N LEU A 100 -7.49 0.73 -0.96
CA LEU A 100 -8.24 -0.53 -0.81
C LEU A 100 -9.35 -0.68 -1.84
N ALA A 101 -10.01 0.42 -2.24
CA ALA A 101 -10.99 0.42 -3.33
C ALA A 101 -10.40 -0.03 -4.68
N VAL A 102 -9.08 -0.02 -4.84
CA VAL A 102 -8.39 -0.47 -6.07
C VAL A 102 -7.87 -1.90 -5.93
N LEU A 103 -7.42 -2.29 -4.73
CA LEU A 103 -6.73 -3.57 -4.50
C LEU A 103 -7.67 -4.72 -4.12
N LEU A 104 -8.90 -4.44 -3.69
CA LEU A 104 -9.84 -5.47 -3.27
C LEU A 104 -10.68 -5.99 -4.45
N ASP A 105 -10.84 -7.31 -4.50
CA ASP A 105 -11.70 -7.98 -5.48
C ASP A 105 -13.17 -8.11 -5.01
N ASP A 106 -13.44 -7.91 -3.71
CA ASP A 106 -14.78 -7.98 -3.14
C ASP A 106 -15.61 -6.75 -3.51
N ALA A 107 -16.54 -6.92 -4.46
CA ALA A 107 -17.37 -5.84 -4.98
C ALA A 107 -18.30 -5.19 -3.94
N GLU A 108 -18.76 -5.93 -2.93
CA GLU A 108 -19.59 -5.38 -1.86
C GLU A 108 -18.75 -4.47 -0.97
N MET A 109 -17.57 -4.94 -0.57
CA MET A 109 -16.62 -4.16 0.21
C MET A 109 -16.14 -2.91 -0.54
N VAL A 110 -15.84 -3.02 -1.84
CA VAL A 110 -15.48 -1.87 -2.68
C VAL A 110 -16.62 -0.87 -2.75
N THR A 111 -17.87 -1.34 -2.89
CA THR A 111 -19.05 -0.46 -2.93
C THR A 111 -19.20 0.33 -1.62
N ASP A 112 -19.04 -0.33 -0.47
CA ASP A 112 -19.10 0.33 0.84
C ASP A 112 -18.00 1.39 1.00
N ILE A 113 -16.78 1.06 0.55
CA ILE A 113 -15.65 2.00 0.55
C ILE A 113 -15.96 3.21 -0.34
N GLU A 114 -16.44 3.00 -1.57
CA GLU A 114 -16.73 4.08 -2.52
C GLU A 114 -17.85 5.00 -2.00
N GLN A 115 -18.89 4.45 -1.36
CA GLN A 115 -19.95 5.24 -0.73
C GLN A 115 -19.40 6.13 0.40
N GLU A 116 -18.56 5.58 1.27
CA GLU A 116 -17.94 6.33 2.34
C GLU A 116 -16.98 7.42 1.79
N LEU A 117 -16.17 7.10 0.79
CA LEU A 117 -15.29 8.07 0.13
C LEU A 117 -16.05 9.23 -0.52
N ALA A 118 -17.27 9.01 -1.01
CA ALA A 118 -18.11 10.07 -1.57
C ALA A 118 -18.52 11.14 -0.53
N HIS A 119 -18.44 10.83 0.76
CA HIS A 119 -18.73 11.75 1.86
C HIS A 119 -17.48 12.43 2.44
N ARG A 120 -16.29 11.97 2.06
CA ARG A 120 -15.01 12.45 2.57
C ARG A 120 -14.48 13.61 1.73
N THR A 121 -13.88 14.59 2.40
CA THR A 121 -13.45 15.86 1.77
C THR A 121 -11.96 16.16 1.94
N GLN A 122 -11.20 15.25 2.56
CA GLN A 122 -9.77 15.46 2.77
C GLN A 122 -9.04 15.52 1.43
N PRO A 123 -8.10 16.47 1.24
CA PRO A 123 -7.35 16.59 0.00
C PRO A 123 -6.40 15.40 -0.16
N MET A 124 -6.53 14.66 -1.27
CA MET A 124 -5.65 13.53 -1.61
C MET A 124 -4.65 13.91 -2.72
N PRO A 125 -3.42 13.34 -2.69
CA PRO A 125 -2.45 13.49 -3.78
C PRO A 125 -3.04 13.11 -5.14
N LEU A 126 -2.54 13.72 -6.21
CA LEU A 126 -3.02 13.44 -7.58
C LEU A 126 -2.82 11.98 -7.98
N TRP A 127 -1.68 11.39 -7.59
CA TRP A 127 -1.39 9.98 -7.87
C TRP A 127 -2.42 9.05 -7.23
N LEU A 128 -2.89 9.37 -6.02
CA LEU A 128 -3.84 8.54 -5.30
C LEU A 128 -5.25 8.67 -5.87
N ARG A 129 -5.64 9.89 -6.23
CA ARG A 129 -6.93 10.14 -6.92
C ARG A 129 -7.00 9.46 -8.28
N GLY A 130 -5.87 9.32 -8.94
CA GLY A 130 -5.75 8.70 -10.25
C GLY A 130 -5.10 7.33 -10.23
N LEU A 131 -5.20 6.60 -9.11
CA LEU A 131 -4.52 5.32 -8.92
C LEU A 131 -5.07 4.22 -9.85
N ARG A 132 -6.38 4.21 -10.10
CA ARG A 132 -7.03 3.28 -11.05
C ARG A 132 -6.59 3.49 -12.50
N GLU A 133 -6.10 4.69 -12.80
CA GLU A 133 -5.61 5.08 -14.12
C GLU A 133 -4.12 4.80 -14.30
N THR A 134 -3.45 4.19 -13.32
CA THR A 134 -2.05 3.72 -13.45
C THR A 134 -1.97 2.73 -14.62
N ARG A 135 -0.99 2.92 -15.49
CA ARG A 135 -0.81 2.08 -16.69
C ARG A 135 0.60 1.57 -16.79
N VAL A 136 0.71 0.31 -17.19
CA VAL A 136 1.94 -0.24 -17.76
C VAL A 136 2.06 0.29 -19.19
N HIS A 137 3.16 0.95 -19.53
CA HIS A 137 3.43 1.49 -20.87
C HIS A 137 4.52 0.72 -21.62
N ASP A 138 5.36 -0.03 -20.91
CA ASP A 138 6.44 -0.83 -21.49
C ASP A 138 6.65 -2.11 -20.67
N ALA A 139 7.07 -3.18 -21.34
CA ALA A 139 7.44 -4.43 -20.72
C ALA A 139 8.74 -4.95 -21.35
N ARG A 140 9.69 -5.36 -20.51
CA ARG A 140 10.95 -5.97 -20.93
C ARG A 140 11.13 -7.30 -20.21
N LEU A 141 11.64 -8.29 -20.93
CA LEU A 141 12.00 -9.58 -20.35
C LEU A 141 13.52 -9.72 -20.35
N MET A 142 14.06 -10.24 -19.26
CA MET A 142 15.47 -10.54 -19.10
C MET A 142 15.63 -11.96 -18.57
N ASP A 143 16.23 -12.84 -19.36
CA ASP A 143 16.56 -14.20 -18.94
C ASP A 143 17.72 -14.21 -17.94
N MET A 144 17.60 -15.04 -16.91
CA MET A 144 18.73 -15.31 -16.02
C MET A 144 19.74 -16.25 -16.71
N PRO A 145 21.06 -16.09 -16.46
CA PRO A 145 22.10 -16.85 -17.15
C PRO A 145 22.04 -18.37 -17.06
N ASP A 146 21.40 -18.90 -16.03
CA ASP A 146 21.28 -20.32 -15.75
C ASP A 146 19.91 -20.90 -16.15
N ASP A 147 19.07 -20.11 -16.84
CA ASP A 147 17.71 -20.47 -17.24
C ASP A 147 16.83 -20.88 -16.03
N THR A 148 17.21 -20.43 -14.82
CA THR A 148 16.46 -20.73 -13.59
C THR A 148 15.29 -19.80 -13.36
N GLY A 149 15.24 -18.69 -14.10
CA GLY A 149 14.21 -17.68 -13.95
C GLY A 149 14.38 -16.53 -14.93
N GLN A 150 13.44 -15.61 -14.85
CA GLN A 150 13.37 -14.43 -15.69
C GLN A 150 12.96 -13.22 -14.85
N ASP A 151 13.53 -12.06 -15.15
CA ASP A 151 13.05 -10.78 -14.66
C ASP A 151 12.15 -10.13 -15.71
N LEU A 152 10.91 -9.83 -15.33
CA LEU A 152 10.02 -8.98 -16.10
C LEU A 152 10.04 -7.56 -15.53
N LEU A 153 10.48 -6.60 -16.36
CA LEU A 153 10.50 -5.18 -16.03
C LEU A 153 9.27 -4.52 -16.61
N LEU A 154 8.45 -3.89 -15.78
CA LEU A 154 7.21 -3.21 -16.16
C LEU A 154 7.34 -1.71 -15.95
N GLY A 155 7.34 -0.94 -17.04
CA GLY A 155 7.35 0.52 -17.00
C GLY A 155 5.96 1.04 -16.64
N LEU A 156 5.85 1.79 -15.55
CA LEU A 156 4.60 2.31 -15.01
C LEU A 156 4.57 3.83 -15.07
N ASP A 157 3.41 4.38 -15.44
CA ASP A 157 3.08 5.79 -15.26
C ASP A 157 1.83 5.95 -14.39
N TRP A 158 1.80 6.99 -13.57
CA TRP A 158 0.64 7.34 -12.76
C TRP A 158 0.26 8.82 -12.84
N SER A 159 -0.97 9.11 -12.44
CA SER A 159 -1.53 10.46 -12.44
C SER A 159 -0.69 11.41 -11.60
N GLY A 160 -0.43 12.62 -12.10
CA GLY A 160 0.50 13.56 -11.46
C GLY A 160 1.94 13.47 -11.98
N GLY A 161 2.21 12.60 -12.97
CA GLY A 161 3.40 12.68 -13.82
C GLY A 161 4.62 11.93 -13.29
N GLY A 162 4.43 11.01 -12.35
CA GLY A 162 5.50 10.12 -11.91
C GLY A 162 5.57 8.85 -12.76
N SER A 163 6.77 8.28 -12.84
CA SER A 163 7.08 7.04 -13.54
C SER A 163 7.96 6.14 -12.69
N ALA A 164 7.84 4.82 -12.85
CA ALA A 164 8.66 3.84 -12.15
C ALA A 164 8.80 2.56 -12.98
N THR A 165 9.62 1.64 -12.48
CA THR A 165 9.72 0.28 -13.01
C THR A 165 9.31 -0.69 -11.92
N TYR A 166 8.40 -1.60 -12.22
CA TYR A 166 8.09 -2.73 -11.35
C TYR A 166 8.84 -3.96 -11.86
N VAL A 167 9.66 -4.56 -11.01
CA VAL A 167 10.44 -5.76 -11.35
C VAL A 167 9.69 -6.96 -10.79
N VAL A 168 9.47 -7.98 -11.61
CA VAL A 168 8.85 -9.25 -11.22
C VAL A 168 9.80 -10.38 -11.58
N TYR A 169 10.28 -11.09 -10.57
CA TYR A 169 11.13 -12.25 -10.76
C TYR A 169 10.29 -13.54 -10.77
N VAL A 170 10.38 -14.28 -11.87
CA VAL A 170 9.71 -15.57 -12.07
C VAL A 170 10.75 -16.70 -11.97
N ASP A 171 10.55 -17.63 -11.04
CA ASP A 171 11.43 -18.79 -10.80
C ASP A 171 10.90 -20.02 -11.55
N HIS A 172 11.62 -20.47 -12.59
CA HIS A 172 11.31 -21.68 -13.35
C HIS A 172 11.77 -22.96 -12.64
N GLY A 173 12.79 -22.88 -11.78
CA GLY A 173 13.32 -24.01 -11.03
C GLY A 173 12.33 -24.65 -10.06
N ARG A 174 11.21 -23.96 -9.75
CA ARG A 174 10.15 -24.44 -8.85
C ARG A 174 8.75 -24.42 -9.44
N GLY A 175 8.63 -24.48 -10.77
CA GLY A 175 7.33 -24.58 -11.45
C GLY A 175 6.81 -23.28 -12.03
N THR A 176 7.70 -22.34 -12.38
CA THR A 176 7.37 -21.04 -13.01
C THR A 176 6.43 -20.22 -12.12
N VAL A 177 6.95 -19.82 -10.96
CA VAL A 177 6.20 -19.07 -9.94
C VAL A 177 6.80 -17.69 -9.74
N VAL A 178 5.96 -16.69 -9.43
CA VAL A 178 6.44 -15.39 -8.96
C VAL A 178 7.11 -15.59 -7.61
N ARG A 179 8.40 -15.26 -7.53
CA ARG A 179 9.18 -15.42 -6.31
C ARG A 179 9.46 -14.09 -5.61
N ASP A 180 9.64 -13.02 -6.38
CA ASP A 180 9.77 -11.67 -5.83
C ASP A 180 9.16 -10.65 -6.79
N ALA A 181 8.69 -9.55 -6.24
CA ALA A 181 8.18 -8.44 -7.03
C ALA A 181 8.30 -7.12 -6.25
N PHE A 182 8.94 -6.12 -6.84
CA PHE A 182 9.18 -4.85 -6.15
C PHE A 182 9.24 -3.65 -7.11
N PRO A 183 8.82 -2.46 -6.64
CA PRO A 183 8.96 -1.23 -7.41
C PRO A 183 10.38 -0.66 -7.30
N THR A 184 10.81 0.01 -8.36
CA THR A 184 12.02 0.83 -8.43
C THR A 184 11.64 2.25 -8.88
N PRO A 185 12.00 3.32 -8.16
CA PRO A 185 11.56 4.69 -8.43
C PRO A 185 12.33 5.36 -9.58
N VAL A 186 12.61 4.62 -10.66
CA VAL A 186 13.25 5.13 -11.88
C VAL A 186 12.57 4.52 -13.11
N SER A 187 12.70 5.18 -14.25
CA SER A 187 12.10 4.71 -15.51
C SER A 187 12.75 3.40 -15.99
N ILE A 188 12.01 2.65 -16.80
CA ILE A 188 12.46 1.36 -17.32
C ILE A 188 13.75 1.47 -18.13
N ASP A 189 13.90 2.54 -18.93
CA ASP A 189 15.13 2.82 -19.67
C ASP A 189 16.35 2.98 -18.76
N VAL A 190 16.17 3.59 -17.58
CA VAL A 190 17.25 3.75 -16.59
C VAL A 190 17.61 2.39 -16.00
N VAL A 191 16.63 1.57 -15.64
CA VAL A 191 16.86 0.21 -15.13
C VAL A 191 17.60 -0.64 -16.17
N VAL A 192 17.13 -0.68 -17.41
CA VAL A 192 17.76 -1.41 -18.52
C VAL A 192 19.18 -0.90 -18.76
N GLY A 193 19.38 0.41 -18.76
CA GLY A 193 20.71 1.02 -18.88
C GLY A 193 21.65 0.60 -17.76
N GLN A 194 21.16 0.55 -16.51
CA GLN A 194 21.94 0.11 -15.36
C GLN A 194 22.29 -1.38 -15.46
N LEU A 195 21.34 -2.25 -15.79
CA LEU A 195 21.54 -3.69 -15.94
C LEU A 195 22.65 -4.01 -16.97
N ARG A 196 22.67 -3.29 -18.09
CA ARG A 196 23.73 -3.42 -19.13
C ARG A 196 25.12 -3.00 -18.67
N THR A 197 25.21 -2.26 -17.57
CA THR A 197 26.48 -1.77 -17.00
C THR A 197 26.88 -2.50 -15.71
N ILE A 198 26.14 -3.53 -15.30
CA ILE A 198 26.45 -4.28 -14.09
C ILE A 198 27.83 -4.96 -14.25
N GLU A 199 28.74 -4.60 -13.36
CA GLU A 199 30.08 -5.21 -13.23
C GLU A 199 30.15 -6.19 -12.05
N ASP A 200 29.07 -6.90 -11.73
CA ASP A 200 29.08 -7.92 -10.68
C ASP A 200 29.97 -9.10 -11.13
N PRO A 201 31.00 -9.50 -10.36
CA PRO A 201 31.82 -10.68 -10.65
C PRO A 201 31.04 -11.97 -10.92
N ALA A 202 29.88 -12.16 -10.27
CA ALA A 202 28.99 -13.30 -10.48
C ALA A 202 28.18 -13.20 -11.79
N MET A 203 28.00 -11.99 -12.31
CA MET A 203 27.32 -11.72 -13.59
C MET A 203 28.30 -11.31 -14.71
N ARG A 204 29.61 -11.34 -14.43
CA ARG A 204 30.64 -10.84 -15.32
C ARG A 204 30.78 -11.72 -16.56
N GLY A 205 30.55 -11.14 -17.72
CA GLY A 205 30.65 -11.83 -19.02
C GLY A 205 29.34 -12.46 -19.50
N PHE A 206 28.24 -12.27 -18.76
CA PHE A 206 26.90 -12.53 -19.28
C PHE A 206 26.38 -11.30 -20.00
N ASP A 207 25.92 -11.51 -21.23
CA ASP A 207 25.17 -10.51 -21.98
C ASP A 207 23.69 -10.75 -21.65
N PHE A 208 23.08 -9.82 -20.94
CA PHE A 208 21.65 -9.89 -20.67
C PHE A 208 20.93 -9.48 -21.95
N ASP A 209 20.37 -10.45 -22.66
CA ASP A 209 19.43 -10.13 -23.72
C ASP A 209 18.15 -9.61 -23.05
N ILE A 210 17.92 -8.31 -23.20
CA ILE A 210 16.75 -7.63 -22.65
C ILE A 210 15.84 -7.33 -23.83
N GLU A 211 14.85 -8.19 -24.02
CA GLU A 211 13.91 -8.08 -25.12
C GLU A 211 12.70 -7.23 -24.74
N GLN A 212 12.07 -6.63 -25.75
CA GLN A 212 10.76 -5.99 -25.56
C GLN A 212 9.66 -7.04 -25.66
N LEU A 213 8.74 -7.01 -24.71
CA LEU A 213 7.58 -7.87 -24.71
C LEU A 213 6.31 -7.06 -25.01
N ASP A 214 5.36 -7.65 -25.74
CA ASP A 214 4.02 -7.07 -25.85
C ASP A 214 3.34 -7.05 -24.47
N LEU A 215 2.54 -6.02 -24.20
CA LEU A 215 1.89 -5.88 -22.90
C LEU A 215 0.87 -7.00 -22.62
N ALA A 216 0.25 -7.57 -23.65
CA ALA A 216 -0.64 -8.71 -23.49
C ALA A 216 0.13 -9.98 -23.12
N ASP A 217 1.28 -10.20 -23.74
CA ASP A 217 2.16 -11.34 -23.44
C ASP A 217 2.75 -11.21 -22.04
N ALA A 218 3.21 -10.01 -21.66
CA ALA A 218 3.67 -9.71 -20.31
C ALA A 218 2.59 -9.97 -19.26
N ARG A 219 1.34 -9.57 -19.55
CA ARG A 219 0.19 -9.83 -18.66
C ARG A 219 -0.09 -11.32 -18.54
N ALA A 220 -0.07 -12.07 -19.65
CA ALA A 220 -0.30 -13.50 -19.65
C ALA A 220 0.75 -14.23 -18.81
N LEU A 221 2.04 -13.91 -19.02
CA LEU A 221 3.16 -14.50 -18.29
C LEU A 221 3.05 -14.26 -16.78
N VAL A 222 2.80 -13.01 -16.36
CA VAL A 222 2.63 -12.70 -14.93
C VAL A 222 1.39 -13.39 -14.36
N GLY A 223 0.28 -13.40 -15.09
CA GLY A 223 -0.96 -14.05 -14.67
C GLY A 223 -0.75 -15.54 -14.41
N GLU A 224 -0.18 -16.26 -15.38
CA GLU A 224 0.12 -17.69 -15.25
C GLU A 224 1.08 -17.97 -14.08
N ALA A 225 2.12 -17.16 -13.91
CA ALA A 225 3.06 -17.31 -12.80
C ALA A 225 2.41 -17.03 -11.43
N LEU A 226 1.47 -16.07 -11.33
CA LEU A 226 0.71 -15.78 -10.11
C LEU A 226 -0.27 -16.91 -9.76
N ASP A 227 -0.96 -17.46 -10.75
CA ASP A 227 -1.86 -18.61 -10.57
C ASP A 227 -1.07 -19.81 -10.03
N ALA A 228 0.08 -20.14 -10.66
CA ALA A 228 0.98 -21.19 -10.20
C ALA A 228 1.51 -20.94 -8.78
N THR A 229 1.80 -19.67 -8.44
CA THR A 229 2.24 -19.29 -7.09
C THR A 229 1.16 -19.58 -6.05
N THR A 230 -0.09 -19.23 -6.37
CA THR A 230 -1.25 -19.45 -5.50
C THR A 230 -1.47 -20.96 -5.27
N GLU A 231 -1.42 -21.75 -6.33
CA GLU A 231 -1.51 -23.22 -6.23
C GLU A 231 -0.38 -23.82 -5.39
N ALA A 232 0.86 -23.35 -5.57
CA ALA A 232 2.01 -23.82 -4.82
C ALA A 232 1.93 -23.47 -3.32
N GLN A 233 1.28 -22.36 -2.96
CA GLN A 233 1.03 -21.97 -1.57
C GLN A 233 -0.08 -22.84 -0.94
N ILE A 234 -1.16 -23.11 -1.68
CA ILE A 234 -2.28 -23.96 -1.21
C ILE A 234 -1.83 -25.42 -1.04
N GLY A 235 -1.04 -25.96 -1.98
CA GLY A 235 -0.54 -27.34 -1.90
C GLY A 235 0.50 -27.62 -0.81
N ARG A 236 0.97 -26.58 -0.11
CA ARG A 236 1.89 -26.68 1.05
C ARG A 236 1.19 -26.57 2.41
N ALA A 237 -0.11 -26.24 2.45
CA ALA A 237 -0.94 -26.19 3.65
C ALA A 237 -1.59 -27.55 3.96
#